data_AF-A0A9P1IV02-F1
#
_entry.id   AF-A0A9P1IV02-F1
#
_cell.length_a   1.000
_cell.length_b   1.000
_cell.length_c   1.000
_cell.angle_alpha   90.00
_cell.angle_beta   90.00
_cell.angle_gamma   90.00
#
_symmetry.space_group_name_H-M   'P 1'
#
loop_
_entity.id
_entity.type
_entity.pdbx_description
1 polymer ?
#
loop_
_entity_poly.entity_id
_entity_poly.type
_entity_poly.pdbx_seq_one_letter_code
_entity_poly.pdbx_strand_id
1 'polypeptide(L)'
;MLLYSIFTILVSCVQFLLVFLIFKNRSVLMTNMRIYLLNISVAQMITALAGFLTQCRMIPNQNTVGFICSGVCTHFDTSSICFGLHLLKDASSTSTLFAITHVFYFRYKVLSHQKITKFQQIRNFILVHSPAIFCAICQFTNPSDRSMILKETLKNHQKRSIEQSAIFGFSSLHSPFVRFSTFLFTFMLILNPIIAFIYRRKIRVLLNDYGEYNIARIRNAKSLISGLTWQTITPCICFIPLLSQFFLAQYFGVRNLALEHLSTFFVIVPTLIDPILSFYFIIPFRRAIKDVFKEKEMIRQDGTTNSL
;
A
#
# COMPACT_ATOMS: atom_id res chain seq x y z
N MET A 1 11.53 11.07 13.81
CA MET A 1 11.80 11.82 12.57
C MET A 1 12.84 11.13 11.67
N LEU A 2 14.10 10.92 12.12
CA LEU A 2 15.18 10.35 11.28
C LEU A 2 14.80 9.02 10.57
N LEU A 3 14.23 8.06 11.30
CA LEU A 3 13.80 6.77 10.73
C LEU A 3 12.78 6.95 9.58
N TYR A 4 11.76 7.80 9.78
CA TYR A 4 10.76 8.09 8.77
C TYR A 4 11.36 8.80 7.54
N SER A 5 12.31 9.72 7.75
CA SER A 5 13.03 10.38 6.66
C SER A 5 13.82 9.38 5.82
N ILE A 6 14.64 8.53 6.46
CA ILE A 6 15.44 7.50 5.77
C ILE A 6 14.52 6.55 5.01
N PHE A 7 13.43 6.10 5.64
CA PHE A 7 12.48 5.20 5.02
C PHE A 7 11.81 5.81 3.79
N THR A 8 11.32 7.06 3.89
CA THR A 8 10.65 7.73 2.76
C THR A 8 11.60 8.04 1.63
N ILE A 9 12.86 8.41 1.91
CA ILE A 9 13.89 8.57 0.88
C ILE A 9 14.11 7.23 0.17
N LEU A 10 14.30 6.15 0.92
CA LEU A 10 14.51 4.81 0.37
C LEU A 10 13.33 4.35 -0.49
N VAL A 11 12.09 4.47 0.00
CA VAL A 11 10.88 4.18 -0.77
C VAL A 11 10.85 5.01 -2.04
N SER A 12 11.07 6.32 -1.95
CA SER A 12 11.02 7.21 -3.11
C SER A 12 12.04 6.78 -4.15
N CYS A 13 13.30 6.54 -3.76
CA CYS A 13 14.35 6.07 -4.68
C CYS A 13 13.96 4.76 -5.38
N VAL A 14 13.47 3.79 -4.61
CA VAL A 14 13.08 2.47 -5.12
C VAL A 14 11.85 2.58 -6.05
N GLN A 15 10.87 3.41 -5.72
CA GLN A 15 9.69 3.65 -6.54
C GLN A 15 10.04 4.39 -7.84
N PHE A 16 10.89 5.41 -7.78
CA PHE A 16 11.39 6.09 -8.98
C PHE A 16 12.14 5.14 -9.91
N LEU A 17 12.98 4.25 -9.35
CA LEU A 17 13.63 3.20 -10.13
C LEU A 17 12.61 2.26 -10.78
N LEU A 18 11.55 1.87 -10.07
CA LEU A 18 10.47 1.04 -10.64
C LEU A 18 9.76 1.76 -11.78
N VAL A 19 9.39 3.02 -11.60
CA VAL A 19 8.76 3.85 -12.65
C VAL A 19 9.67 3.97 -13.86
N PHE A 20 10.96 4.26 -13.66
CA PHE A 20 11.95 4.28 -14.73
C PHE A 20 12.00 2.96 -15.51
N LEU A 21 12.05 1.82 -14.81
CA LEU A 21 12.05 0.50 -15.43
C LEU A 21 10.74 0.18 -16.17
N ILE A 22 9.59 0.66 -15.69
CA ILE A 22 8.30 0.53 -16.37
C ILE A 22 8.31 1.24 -17.74
N PHE A 23 8.96 2.41 -17.81
CA PHE A 23 9.08 3.17 -19.06
C PHE A 23 10.17 2.61 -19.98
N LYS A 24 11.33 2.21 -19.44
CA LYS A 24 12.43 1.63 -20.23
C LYS A 24 12.04 0.30 -20.86
N ASN A 25 11.27 -0.54 -20.17
CA ASN A 25 10.85 -1.84 -20.69
C ASN A 25 9.72 -1.73 -21.72
N ARG A 26 10.04 -2.09 -22.97
CA ARG A 26 9.10 -2.06 -24.12
C ARG A 26 8.38 -3.40 -24.39
N SER A 27 8.51 -4.40 -23.52
CA SER A 27 7.88 -5.70 -23.74
C SER A 27 6.34 -5.59 -23.83
N VAL A 28 5.71 -6.36 -24.71
CA VAL A 28 4.23 -6.41 -24.89
C VAL A 28 3.52 -6.64 -23.55
N LEU A 29 4.11 -7.48 -22.70
CA LEU A 29 3.66 -7.77 -21.34
C LEU A 29 3.53 -6.50 -20.48
N MET A 30 4.52 -5.60 -20.59
CA MET A 30 4.63 -4.37 -19.82
C MET A 30 3.73 -3.29 -20.39
N THR A 31 3.59 -3.19 -21.71
CA THR A 31 2.69 -2.21 -22.34
C THR A 31 1.25 -2.37 -21.87
N ASN A 32 0.76 -3.62 -21.79
CA ASN A 32 -0.62 -3.89 -21.35
C ASN A 32 -0.83 -3.65 -19.84
N MET A 33 0.22 -3.75 -19.02
CA MET A 33 0.14 -3.63 -17.56
C MET A 33 0.60 -2.29 -17.01
N ARG A 34 1.18 -1.45 -17.86
CA ARG A 34 1.83 -0.19 -17.49
C ARG A 34 0.92 0.69 -16.65
N ILE A 35 -0.32 0.91 -17.08
CA ILE A 35 -1.28 1.77 -16.36
C ILE A 35 -1.53 1.26 -14.93
N TYR A 36 -1.68 -0.05 -14.76
CA TYR A 36 -1.91 -0.64 -13.44
C TYR A 36 -0.69 -0.53 -12.52
N LEU A 37 0.50 -0.79 -13.04
CA LEU A 37 1.74 -0.70 -12.27
C LEU A 37 2.07 0.76 -11.89
N LEU A 38 1.80 1.71 -12.79
CA LEU A 38 1.93 3.13 -12.51
C LEU A 38 0.93 3.58 -11.43
N ASN A 39 -0.32 3.15 -11.52
CA ASN A 39 -1.33 3.44 -10.50
C ASN A 39 -0.89 2.98 -9.11
N ILE A 40 -0.38 1.74 -9.01
CA ILE A 40 0.19 1.19 -7.77
C ILE A 40 1.36 2.06 -7.28
N SER A 41 2.33 2.35 -8.15
CA SER A 41 3.54 3.09 -7.78
C SER A 41 3.22 4.50 -7.28
N VAL A 42 2.32 5.21 -7.97
CA VAL A 42 1.87 6.57 -7.58
C VAL A 42 1.14 6.53 -6.24
N ALA A 43 0.20 5.60 -6.06
CA ALA A 43 -0.53 5.47 -4.80
C ALA A 43 0.41 5.11 -3.63
N GLN A 44 1.44 4.29 -3.86
CA GLN A 44 2.45 3.96 -2.86
C GLN A 44 3.34 5.15 -2.50
N MET A 45 3.76 5.95 -3.49
CA MET A 45 4.50 7.19 -3.24
C MET A 45 3.67 8.18 -2.42
N ILE A 46 2.39 8.36 -2.75
CA ILE A 46 1.47 9.21 -1.97
C ILE A 46 1.35 8.68 -0.53
N THR A 47 1.18 7.37 -0.36
CA THR A 47 1.08 6.73 0.97
C THR A 47 2.33 6.98 1.80
N ALA A 48 3.53 6.78 1.24
CA ALA A 48 4.79 6.97 1.94
C ALA A 48 5.06 8.45 2.28
N LEU A 49 4.76 9.36 1.35
CA LEU A 49 4.91 10.79 1.57
C LEU A 49 3.94 11.30 2.64
N ALA A 50 2.65 10.96 2.52
CA ALA A 50 1.64 11.36 3.50
C ALA A 50 1.91 10.75 4.88
N GLY A 51 2.39 9.50 4.95
CA GLY A 51 2.85 8.87 6.19
C GLY A 51 4.03 9.60 6.83
N PHE A 52 5.00 10.07 6.03
CA PHE A 52 6.13 10.87 6.51
C PHE A 52 5.73 12.26 7.00
N LEU A 53 4.82 12.93 6.29
CA LEU A 53 4.36 14.26 6.67
C LEU A 53 3.53 14.24 7.95
N THR A 54 2.82 13.15 8.22
CA THR A 54 1.90 13.05 9.36
C THR A 54 2.55 12.40 10.59
N GLN A 55 3.26 11.28 10.42
CA GLN A 55 3.84 10.47 11.50
C GLN A 55 2.85 10.24 12.65
N CYS A 56 1.58 9.97 12.33
CA CYS A 56 0.55 9.83 13.35
C CYS A 56 0.68 8.49 14.08
N ARG A 57 0.63 8.52 15.41
CA ARG A 57 0.36 7.33 16.22
C ARG A 57 -1.15 7.16 16.36
N MET A 58 -1.61 5.92 16.25
CA MET A 58 -3.02 5.58 16.45
C MET A 58 -3.20 5.17 17.90
N ILE A 59 -4.12 5.80 18.61
CA ILE A 59 -4.47 5.53 20.00
C ILE A 59 -5.91 5.05 20.03
N PRO A 60 -6.15 3.74 19.95
CA PRO A 60 -7.48 3.19 20.07
C PRO A 60 -7.91 3.19 21.54
N ASN A 61 -9.09 3.72 21.81
CA ASN A 61 -9.81 3.59 23.08
C ASN A 61 -11.08 2.75 22.87
N GLN A 62 -11.88 2.59 23.93
CA GLN A 62 -13.11 1.79 23.87
C GLN A 62 -14.19 2.45 23.00
N ASN A 63 -14.33 3.78 23.10
CA ASN A 63 -15.40 4.50 22.40
C ASN A 63 -14.89 5.48 21.33
N THR A 64 -13.62 5.86 21.42
CA THR A 64 -12.96 6.80 20.50
C THR A 64 -11.68 6.20 19.92
N VAL A 65 -11.23 6.75 18.81
CA VAL A 65 -9.85 6.57 18.35
C VAL A 65 -9.24 7.94 18.13
N GLY A 66 -8.10 8.16 18.78
CA GLY A 66 -7.31 9.37 18.63
C GLY A 66 -6.12 9.12 17.71
N PHE A 67 -5.80 10.09 16.87
CA PHE A 67 -4.54 10.16 16.14
C PHE A 67 -3.76 11.33 16.67
N ILE A 68 -2.54 11.05 17.12
CA ILE A 68 -1.61 12.07 17.56
C ILE A 68 -0.48 12.14 16.56
N CYS A 69 -0.31 13.30 15.94
CA CYS A 69 0.65 13.48 14.87
C CYS A 69 1.84 14.30 15.36
N SER A 70 3.03 13.96 14.85
CA SER A 70 4.30 14.57 15.21
C SER A 70 5.19 14.84 14.00
N GLY A 71 4.64 14.69 12.79
CA GLY A 71 5.33 14.98 11.54
C GLY A 71 5.27 16.45 11.16
N VAL A 72 5.77 16.76 9.96
CA VAL A 72 5.85 18.12 9.42
C VAL A 72 4.49 18.83 9.38
N CYS A 73 3.39 18.08 9.27
CA CYS A 73 2.04 18.63 9.24
C CYS A 73 1.70 19.45 10.50
N THR A 74 2.35 19.20 11.64
CA THR A 74 2.07 19.92 12.90
C THR A 74 2.66 21.33 12.95
N HIS A 75 3.58 21.66 12.03
CA HIS A 75 4.12 23.03 11.93
C HIS A 75 3.15 24.00 11.26
N PHE A 76 2.13 23.47 10.58
CA PHE A 76 1.04 24.27 10.07
C PHE A 76 -0.02 24.31 11.17
N ASP A 77 -0.36 25.50 11.66
CA ASP A 77 -1.29 25.72 12.80
C ASP A 77 -2.72 25.16 12.60
N THR A 78 -2.98 24.49 11.47
CA THR A 78 -4.28 23.95 11.08
C THR A 78 -4.31 22.42 11.22
N SER A 79 -4.99 21.93 12.27
CA SER A 79 -5.20 20.48 12.48
C SER A 79 -5.88 19.76 11.30
N SER A 80 -6.63 20.48 10.47
CA SER A 80 -7.27 19.97 9.24
C SER A 80 -6.27 19.49 8.19
N ILE A 81 -5.06 20.04 8.14
CA ILE A 81 -4.01 19.61 7.19
C ILE A 81 -3.50 18.22 7.57
N CYS A 82 -3.19 18.00 8.85
CA CYS A 82 -2.79 16.69 9.34
C CYS A 82 -3.89 15.64 9.11
N PHE A 83 -5.16 16.01 9.36
CA PHE A 83 -6.29 15.14 9.10
C PHE A 83 -6.42 14.78 7.61
N GLY A 84 -6.36 15.78 6.71
CA GLY A 84 -6.44 15.57 5.27
C GLY A 84 -5.30 14.70 4.73
N LEU A 85 -4.07 14.90 5.20
CA LEU A 85 -2.93 14.05 4.83
C LEU A 85 -3.07 12.63 5.37
N HIS A 86 -3.62 12.46 6.58
CA HIS A 86 -3.89 11.14 7.14
C HIS A 86 -4.94 10.38 6.32
N LEU A 87 -6.03 11.06 5.95
CA LEU A 87 -7.06 10.52 5.07
C LEU A 87 -6.48 10.13 3.70
N LEU A 88 -5.63 10.99 3.13
CA LEU A 88 -4.96 10.73 1.85
C LEU A 88 -4.09 9.47 1.94
N LYS A 89 -3.31 9.31 3.02
CA LYS A 89 -2.47 8.13 3.29
C LYS A 89 -3.31 6.85 3.35
N ASP A 90 -4.41 6.85 4.10
CA ASP A 90 -5.28 5.67 4.24
C ASP A 90 -6.00 5.33 2.93
N ALA A 91 -6.49 6.34 2.21
CA ALA A 91 -7.15 6.17 0.92
C ALA A 91 -6.20 5.62 -0.16
N SER A 92 -4.98 6.17 -0.26
CA SER A 92 -3.97 5.72 -1.23
C SER A 92 -3.45 4.31 -0.91
N SER A 93 -3.28 4.00 0.38
CA SER A 93 -2.90 2.65 0.84
C SER A 93 -3.98 1.63 0.49
N THR A 94 -5.24 1.96 0.77
CA THR A 94 -6.38 1.09 0.45
C THR A 94 -6.54 0.91 -1.07
N SER A 95 -6.38 1.98 -1.83
CA SER A 95 -6.39 1.94 -3.30
C SER A 95 -5.31 1.02 -3.87
N THR A 96 -4.12 1.02 -3.27
CA THR A 96 -3.00 0.13 -3.64
C THR A 96 -3.38 -1.35 -3.46
N LEU A 97 -3.98 -1.69 -2.32
CA LEU A 97 -4.41 -3.06 -2.02
C LEU A 97 -5.38 -3.59 -3.09
N PHE A 98 -6.35 -2.77 -3.49
CA PHE A 98 -7.30 -3.11 -4.54
C PHE A 98 -6.67 -3.17 -5.93
N ALA A 99 -5.74 -2.27 -6.23
CA ALA A 99 -5.03 -2.26 -7.51
C ALA A 99 -4.25 -3.56 -7.74
N ILE A 100 -3.58 -4.10 -6.71
CA ILE A 100 -2.83 -5.37 -6.82
C ILE A 100 -3.77 -6.54 -7.17
N THR A 101 -4.91 -6.64 -6.49
CA THR A 101 -5.94 -7.65 -6.81
C THR A 101 -6.49 -7.46 -8.23
N HIS A 102 -6.65 -6.22 -8.69
CA HIS A 102 -7.05 -5.93 -10.06
C HIS A 102 -6.01 -6.45 -11.08
N VAL A 103 -4.71 -6.31 -10.80
CA VAL A 103 -3.64 -6.86 -11.66
C VAL A 103 -3.75 -8.38 -11.79
N PHE A 104 -4.07 -9.08 -10.69
CA PHE A 104 -4.33 -10.53 -10.72
C PHE A 104 -5.48 -10.90 -11.66
N TYR A 105 -6.61 -10.22 -11.53
CA TYR A 105 -7.76 -10.43 -12.40
C TYR A 105 -7.42 -10.18 -13.87
N PHE A 106 -6.77 -9.05 -14.15
CA PHE A 106 -6.37 -8.68 -15.51
C PHE A 106 -5.39 -9.70 -16.10
N ARG A 107 -4.42 -10.19 -15.31
CA ARG A 107 -3.51 -11.26 -15.74
C ARG A 107 -4.24 -12.54 -16.09
N TYR A 108 -5.19 -12.96 -15.27
CA TYR A 108 -6.00 -14.14 -15.53
C TYR A 108 -6.71 -14.02 -16.88
N LYS A 109 -7.42 -12.91 -17.11
CA LYS A 109 -8.14 -12.66 -18.38
C LYS A 109 -7.23 -12.70 -19.61
N VAL A 110 -6.07 -12.04 -19.54
CA VAL A 110 -5.08 -12.01 -20.63
C VAL A 110 -4.53 -13.41 -20.91
N LEU A 111 -4.24 -14.20 -19.87
CA LEU A 111 -3.76 -15.57 -20.04
C LEU A 111 -4.86 -16.46 -20.61
N SER A 112 -6.12 -16.32 -20.19
CA SER A 112 -7.26 -17.05 -20.74
C SER A 112 -7.68 -16.64 -22.16
N HIS A 113 -6.88 -15.83 -22.87
CA HIS A 113 -7.19 -15.31 -24.21
C HIS A 113 -8.53 -14.55 -24.32
N GLN A 114 -9.03 -14.03 -23.21
CA GLN A 114 -10.29 -13.27 -23.20
C GLN A 114 -10.02 -11.84 -23.63
N LYS A 115 -10.70 -11.38 -24.69
CA LYS A 115 -10.65 -9.99 -25.13
C LYS A 115 -11.37 -9.12 -24.09
N ILE A 116 -10.67 -8.12 -23.56
CA ILE A 116 -11.24 -7.12 -22.66
C ILE A 116 -11.43 -5.84 -23.46
N THR A 117 -12.65 -5.32 -23.52
CA THR A 117 -12.91 -4.04 -24.18
C THR A 117 -12.45 -2.88 -23.30
N LYS A 118 -12.12 -1.73 -23.90
CA LYS A 118 -11.75 -0.52 -23.15
C LYS A 118 -12.83 -0.12 -22.14
N PHE A 119 -14.11 -0.27 -22.50
CA PHE A 119 -15.23 -0.02 -21.60
C PHE A 119 -15.22 -0.94 -20.38
N GLN A 120 -15.05 -2.26 -20.59
CA GLN A 120 -14.94 -3.22 -19.49
C GLN A 120 -13.74 -2.91 -18.58
N GLN A 121 -12.62 -2.47 -19.17
CA GLN A 121 -11.43 -2.09 -18.43
C GLN A 121 -11.69 -0.90 -17.49
N ILE A 122 -12.32 0.17 -18.00
CA ILE A 122 -12.68 1.36 -17.21
C ILE A 122 -13.71 1.01 -16.14
N ARG A 123 -14.76 0.27 -16.51
CA ARG A 123 -15.80 -0.17 -15.56
C ARG A 123 -15.20 -0.97 -14.40
N ASN A 124 -14.35 -1.94 -14.70
CA ASN A 124 -13.71 -2.76 -13.67
C ASN A 124 -12.76 -1.93 -12.79
N PHE A 125 -12.06 -0.94 -13.36
CA PHE A 125 -11.23 -0.02 -12.60
C PHE A 125 -12.07 0.77 -11.58
N ILE A 126 -13.18 1.37 -12.01
CA ILE A 126 -14.08 2.12 -11.14
C ILE A 126 -14.65 1.22 -10.03
N LEU A 127 -15.14 0.04 -10.38
CA LEU A 127 -15.74 -0.90 -9.42
C LEU A 127 -14.74 -1.39 -8.37
N VAL A 128 -13.47 -1.58 -8.73
CA VAL A 128 -12.46 -2.07 -7.80
C VAL A 128 -11.97 -0.96 -6.86
N HIS A 129 -11.95 0.30 -7.31
CA HIS A 129 -11.54 1.44 -6.49
C HIS A 129 -12.68 2.10 -5.71
N SER A 130 -13.94 1.82 -6.04
CA SER A 130 -15.10 2.41 -5.36
C SER A 130 -15.15 2.15 -3.83
N PRO A 131 -14.77 0.98 -3.28
CA PRO A 131 -14.80 0.78 -1.84
C PRO A 131 -13.80 1.67 -1.10
N ALA A 132 -12.63 1.95 -1.69
CA ALA A 132 -11.64 2.84 -1.12
C ALA A 132 -12.15 4.29 -1.03
N ILE A 133 -12.80 4.76 -2.10
CA ILE A 133 -13.42 6.09 -2.16
C ILE A 133 -14.54 6.20 -1.12
N PHE A 134 -15.38 5.16 -1.02
CA PHE A 134 -16.45 5.12 -0.04
C PHE A 134 -15.92 5.19 1.40
N CYS A 135 -14.92 4.38 1.76
CA CYS A 135 -14.28 4.46 3.07
C CYS A 135 -13.72 5.85 3.37
N ALA A 136 -13.09 6.49 2.37
CA ALA A 136 -12.56 7.84 2.53
C ALA A 136 -13.66 8.87 2.79
N ILE A 137 -14.80 8.78 2.08
CA ILE A 137 -15.97 9.63 2.32
C ILE A 137 -16.50 9.42 3.73
N CYS A 138 -16.68 8.17 4.17
CA CYS A 138 -17.16 7.87 5.53
C CYS A 138 -16.24 8.45 6.61
N GLN A 139 -14.93 8.37 6.43
CA GLN A 139 -13.96 8.96 7.37
C GLN A 139 -14.04 10.49 7.38
N PHE A 140 -14.22 11.12 6.21
CA PHE A 140 -14.34 12.57 6.09
C PHE A 140 -15.63 13.11 6.73
N THR A 141 -16.76 12.42 6.57
CA THR A 141 -18.06 12.87 7.07
C THR A 141 -18.30 12.57 8.56
N ASN A 142 -17.42 11.78 9.19
CA ASN A 142 -17.66 11.33 10.55
C ASN A 142 -17.48 12.47 11.58
N PRO A 143 -18.36 12.59 12.59
CA PRO A 143 -18.16 13.54 13.69
C PRO A 143 -16.79 13.35 14.35
N SER A 144 -16.03 14.45 14.39
CA SER A 144 -14.75 14.56 15.07
C SER A 144 -14.86 15.62 16.16
N ASP A 145 -15.30 15.22 17.36
CA ASP A 145 -15.24 16.09 18.52
C ASP A 145 -13.87 15.94 19.20
N ARG A 146 -13.00 16.92 18.95
CA ARG A 146 -11.65 16.99 19.54
C ARG A 146 -11.69 17.00 21.07
N SER A 147 -12.69 17.62 21.68
CA SER A 147 -12.77 17.73 23.15
C SER A 147 -13.05 16.38 23.80
N MET A 148 -13.94 15.57 23.21
CA MET A 148 -14.25 14.22 23.67
C MET A 148 -13.04 13.28 23.51
N ILE A 149 -12.38 13.33 22.34
CA ILE A 149 -11.18 12.54 22.06
C ILE A 149 -10.06 12.91 23.04
N LEU A 150 -9.85 14.21 23.25
CA LEU A 150 -8.83 14.71 24.17
C LEU A 150 -9.13 14.27 25.61
N LYS A 151 -10.38 14.34 26.05
CA LYS A 151 -10.79 13.93 27.41
C LYS A 151 -10.54 12.44 27.64
N GLU A 152 -10.92 11.57 26.71
CA GLU A 152 -10.69 10.12 26.85
C GLU A 152 -9.21 9.76 26.71
N THR A 153 -8.49 10.43 25.82
CA THR A 153 -7.05 10.25 25.64
C THR A 153 -6.29 10.70 26.90
N LEU A 154 -6.57 11.89 27.43
CA LEU A 154 -5.95 12.42 28.65
C LEU A 154 -6.28 11.62 29.91
N LYS A 155 -7.49 11.05 30.01
CA LYS A 155 -7.86 10.16 31.11
C LYS A 155 -6.91 8.95 31.19
N ASN A 156 -6.42 8.50 30.05
CA ASN A 156 -5.65 7.26 29.91
C ASN A 156 -4.16 7.50 29.55
N HIS A 157 -3.67 8.75 29.54
CA HIS A 157 -2.30 9.12 29.14
C HIS A 157 -1.68 10.24 29.99
N GLN A 158 -0.35 10.28 30.03
CA GLN A 158 0.41 11.34 30.67
C GLN A 158 0.32 12.66 29.88
N LYS A 159 -0.16 13.72 30.57
CA LYS A 159 -0.50 15.07 30.07
C LYS A 159 0.59 15.73 29.19
N ARG A 160 1.86 15.49 29.50
CA ARG A 160 3.03 16.18 28.91
C ARG A 160 3.32 15.83 27.44
N SER A 161 2.84 14.69 26.94
CA SER A 161 3.09 14.25 25.54
C SER A 161 2.06 14.76 24.53
N ILE A 162 1.04 15.48 25.00
CA ILE A 162 -0.19 15.78 24.25
C ILE A 162 -0.24 17.27 23.88
N GLU A 163 0.27 18.16 24.73
CA GLU A 163 0.19 19.62 24.59
C GLU A 163 0.90 20.19 23.34
N GLN A 164 1.90 19.50 22.79
CA GLN A 164 2.66 19.95 21.61
C GLN A 164 2.27 19.28 20.28
N SER A 165 1.19 18.47 20.28
CA SER A 165 0.85 17.60 19.15
C SER A 165 -0.50 17.92 18.52
N ALA A 166 -0.61 17.78 17.19
CA ALA A 166 -1.91 17.87 16.52
C ALA A 166 -2.70 16.60 16.81
N ILE A 167 -3.92 16.77 17.35
CA ILE A 167 -4.80 15.66 17.74
C ILE A 167 -6.11 15.79 16.98
N PHE A 168 -6.48 14.70 16.31
CA PHE A 168 -7.78 14.51 15.68
C PHE A 168 -8.20 13.06 15.83
N GLY A 169 -9.39 12.70 15.35
CA GLY A 169 -9.84 11.31 15.35
C GLY A 169 -11.35 11.20 15.28
N PHE A 170 -11.87 10.07 15.75
CA PHE A 170 -13.30 9.79 15.70
C PHE A 170 -13.86 9.77 17.12
N SER A 171 -14.84 10.63 17.39
CA SER A 171 -15.45 10.79 18.71
C SER A 171 -16.51 9.72 19.02
N SER A 172 -16.98 8.97 18.01
CA SER A 172 -17.86 7.83 18.21
C SER A 172 -17.52 6.71 17.24
N LEU A 173 -16.85 5.68 17.75
CA LEU A 173 -16.61 4.43 17.02
C LEU A 173 -17.90 3.64 16.77
N HIS A 174 -18.96 3.93 17.53
CA HIS A 174 -20.24 3.24 17.43
C HIS A 174 -21.18 3.85 16.39
N SER A 175 -20.78 4.94 15.73
CA SER A 175 -21.57 5.51 14.63
C SER A 175 -21.70 4.50 13.48
N PRO A 176 -22.87 4.45 12.80
CA PRO A 176 -23.11 3.47 11.74
C PRO A 176 -22.09 3.60 10.60
N PHE A 177 -21.66 4.82 10.27
CA PHE A 177 -20.66 5.09 9.23
C PHE A 177 -19.28 4.53 9.59
N VAL A 178 -18.81 4.73 10.82
CA VAL A 178 -17.51 4.20 11.26
C VAL A 178 -17.55 2.68 11.32
N ARG A 179 -18.59 2.10 11.92
CA ARG A 179 -18.74 0.64 11.99
C ARG A 179 -18.75 0.03 10.60
N PHE A 180 -19.50 0.61 9.67
CA PHE A 180 -19.59 0.11 8.31
C PHE A 180 -18.26 0.27 7.55
N SER A 181 -17.58 1.41 7.67
CA SER A 181 -16.26 1.63 7.06
C SER A 181 -15.20 0.67 7.62
N THR A 182 -15.16 0.48 8.95
CA THR A 182 -14.23 -0.44 9.62
C THR A 182 -14.50 -1.89 9.22
N PHE A 183 -15.77 -2.29 9.17
CA PHE A 183 -16.17 -3.61 8.69
C PHE A 183 -15.75 -3.82 7.24
N LEU A 184 -16.05 -2.87 6.36
CA LEU A 184 -15.70 -2.95 4.94
C LEU A 184 -14.18 -3.05 4.74
N PHE A 185 -13.40 -2.23 5.42
CA PHE A 185 -11.94 -2.30 5.37
C PHE A 185 -11.40 -3.66 5.86
N THR A 186 -11.88 -4.15 7.00
CA THR A 186 -11.47 -5.43 7.59
C THR A 186 -11.83 -6.60 6.67
N PHE A 187 -13.06 -6.61 6.16
CA PHE A 187 -13.54 -7.63 5.23
C PHE A 187 -12.70 -7.64 3.95
N MET A 188 -12.40 -6.47 3.40
CA MET A 188 -11.61 -6.36 2.17
C MET A 188 -10.14 -6.76 2.38
N LEU A 189 -9.55 -6.48 3.55
CA LEU A 189 -8.21 -6.94 3.88
C LEU A 189 -8.11 -8.47 3.85
N ILE A 190 -9.13 -9.17 4.35
CA ILE A 190 -9.19 -10.64 4.37
C ILE A 190 -9.57 -11.19 2.98
N LEU A 191 -10.48 -10.53 2.28
CA LEU A 191 -10.98 -11.00 0.98
C LEU A 191 -9.91 -10.92 -0.12
N ASN A 192 -9.07 -9.89 -0.11
CA ASN A 192 -8.02 -9.69 -1.13
C ASN A 192 -7.08 -10.89 -1.32
N PRO A 193 -6.42 -11.43 -0.27
CA PRO A 193 -5.58 -12.62 -0.43
C PRO A 193 -6.39 -13.84 -0.88
N ILE A 194 -7.63 -14.03 -0.41
CA ILE A 194 -8.49 -15.13 -0.84
C ILE A 194 -8.75 -15.06 -2.36
N ILE A 195 -9.14 -13.89 -2.86
CA ILE A 195 -9.34 -13.65 -4.29
C ILE A 195 -8.05 -13.89 -5.07
N ALA A 196 -6.91 -13.40 -4.59
CA ALA A 196 -5.61 -13.62 -5.21
C ALA A 196 -5.25 -15.12 -5.28
N PHE A 197 -5.51 -15.91 -4.23
CA PHE A 197 -5.30 -17.35 -4.23
C PHE A 197 -6.22 -18.08 -5.21
N ILE A 198 -7.49 -17.68 -5.33
CA ILE A 198 -8.42 -18.23 -6.32
C ILE A 198 -7.90 -17.99 -7.74
N TYR A 199 -7.51 -16.76 -8.08
CA TYR A 199 -6.96 -16.46 -9.40
C TYR A 199 -5.61 -17.14 -9.64
N ARG A 200 -4.76 -17.24 -8.62
CA ARG A 200 -3.50 -18.00 -8.69
C ARG A 200 -3.76 -19.45 -9.07
N ARG A 201 -4.75 -20.11 -8.46
CA ARG A 201 -5.13 -21.49 -8.81
C ARG A 201 -5.61 -21.58 -10.25
N LYS A 202 -6.51 -20.69 -10.66
CA LYS A 202 -7.03 -20.66 -12.04
C LYS A 202 -5.93 -20.44 -13.08
N ILE A 203 -4.99 -19.53 -12.80
CA ILE A 203 -3.84 -19.28 -13.69
C ILE A 203 -2.90 -20.49 -13.73
N ARG A 204 -2.67 -21.17 -12.61
CA ARG A 204 -1.83 -22.38 -12.59
C ARG A 204 -2.41 -23.49 -13.45
N VAL A 205 -3.74 -23.71 -13.39
CA VAL A 205 -4.42 -24.68 -14.25
C VAL A 205 -4.21 -24.33 -15.73
N LEU A 206 -4.51 -23.09 -16.12
CA LEU A 206 -4.29 -22.63 -17.50
C LEU A 206 -2.84 -22.80 -17.97
N LEU A 207 -1.87 -22.51 -17.10
CA LEU A 207 -0.45 -22.63 -17.44
C LEU A 207 0.00 -24.10 -17.60
N ASN A 208 -0.69 -25.04 -16.97
CA ASN A 208 -0.43 -26.47 -17.18
C ASN A 208 -1.05 -26.94 -18.50
N ASP A 209 -2.21 -26.40 -18.88
CA ASP A 209 -2.90 -26.74 -20.13
C ASP A 209 -2.14 -26.27 -21.38
N TYR A 210 -1.37 -25.18 -21.30
CA TYR A 210 -0.57 -24.67 -22.43
C TYR A 210 0.60 -25.57 -22.86
N GLY A 211 0.95 -26.62 -22.10
CA GLY A 211 2.04 -27.54 -22.42
C GLY A 211 3.42 -26.86 -22.57
N GLU A 212 4.39 -27.55 -23.17
CA GLU A 212 5.75 -27.01 -23.40
C GLU A 212 5.83 -25.98 -24.55
N TYR A 213 4.71 -25.68 -25.22
CA TYR A 213 4.66 -24.85 -26.43
C TYR A 213 5.25 -23.44 -26.23
N ASN A 214 5.29 -22.90 -25.00
CA ASN A 214 5.95 -21.64 -24.72
C ASN A 214 6.55 -21.55 -23.30
N ILE A 215 7.62 -22.30 -23.07
CA ILE A 215 8.35 -22.38 -21.78
C ILE A 215 8.72 -21.00 -21.22
N ALA A 216 9.15 -20.07 -22.09
CA ALA A 216 9.53 -18.72 -21.66
C ALA A 216 8.32 -17.91 -21.14
N ARG A 217 7.17 -17.97 -21.84
CA ARG A 217 5.94 -17.31 -21.41
C ARG A 217 5.41 -17.91 -20.11
N ILE A 218 5.46 -19.23 -19.96
CA ILE A 218 5.05 -19.93 -18.73
C ILE A 218 5.94 -19.52 -17.56
N ARG A 219 7.26 -19.48 -17.75
CA ARG A 219 8.22 -19.04 -16.73
C ARG A 219 7.95 -17.60 -16.28
N ASN A 220 7.73 -16.70 -17.23
CA ASN A 220 7.38 -15.30 -16.95
C ASN A 220 6.07 -15.19 -16.15
N ALA A 221 5.04 -15.95 -16.54
CA ALA A 221 3.76 -15.94 -15.85
C ALA A 221 3.88 -16.51 -14.42
N LYS A 222 4.51 -17.68 -14.24
CA LYS A 222 4.73 -18.29 -12.91
C LYS A 222 5.50 -17.36 -11.96
N SER A 223 6.58 -16.75 -12.45
CA SER A 223 7.39 -15.81 -11.65
C SER A 223 6.57 -14.59 -11.22
N LEU A 224 5.86 -13.96 -12.17
CA LEU A 224 5.04 -12.79 -11.88
C LEU A 224 3.88 -13.09 -10.92
N ILE A 225 3.20 -14.23 -11.08
CA ILE A 225 2.12 -14.63 -10.18
C ILE A 225 2.62 -14.85 -8.76
N SER A 226 3.80 -15.45 -8.59
CA SER A 226 4.43 -15.56 -7.27
C SER A 226 4.73 -14.19 -6.66
N GLY A 227 5.25 -13.25 -7.46
CA GLY A 227 5.49 -11.88 -7.01
C GLY A 227 4.22 -11.15 -6.58
N LEU A 228 3.18 -11.20 -7.40
CA LEU A 228 1.87 -10.61 -7.09
C LEU A 228 1.28 -11.24 -5.82
N THR A 229 1.45 -12.55 -5.59
CA THR A 229 0.94 -13.18 -4.35
C THR A 229 1.65 -12.62 -3.12
N TRP A 230 2.97 -12.46 -3.18
CA TRP A 230 3.70 -11.85 -2.07
C TRP A 230 3.27 -10.39 -1.84
N GLN A 231 3.08 -9.62 -2.91
CA GLN A 231 2.55 -8.24 -2.83
C GLN A 231 1.16 -8.18 -2.20
N THR A 232 0.30 -9.18 -2.42
CA THR A 232 -1.02 -9.23 -1.76
C THR A 232 -0.92 -9.65 -0.29
N ILE A 233 0.00 -10.55 0.06
CA ILE A 233 0.16 -11.04 1.44
C ILE A 233 0.83 -10.00 2.34
N THR A 234 1.77 -9.21 1.82
CA THR A 234 2.54 -8.23 2.59
C THR A 234 1.67 -7.24 3.36
N PRO A 235 0.67 -6.56 2.76
CA PRO A 235 -0.27 -5.70 3.49
C PRO A 235 -1.03 -6.44 4.59
N CYS A 236 -1.43 -7.70 4.37
CA CYS A 236 -2.12 -8.49 5.39
C CYS A 236 -1.24 -8.73 6.61
N ILE A 237 0.03 -9.10 6.40
CA ILE A 237 1.00 -9.29 7.51
C ILE A 237 1.16 -7.99 8.30
N CYS A 238 1.18 -6.83 7.62
CA CYS A 238 1.37 -5.54 8.27
C CYS A 238 0.10 -5.02 8.97
N PHE A 239 -1.08 -5.26 8.41
CA PHE A 239 -2.33 -4.65 8.90
C PHE A 239 -3.04 -5.52 9.92
N ILE A 240 -2.84 -6.85 9.92
CA ILE A 240 -3.45 -7.74 10.92
C ILE A 240 -3.08 -7.31 12.35
N PRO A 241 -1.81 -7.05 12.71
CA PRO A 241 -1.46 -6.56 14.05
C PRO A 241 -2.18 -5.27 14.43
N LEU A 242 -2.35 -4.34 13.48
CA LEU A 242 -3.04 -3.07 13.72
C LEU A 242 -4.53 -3.27 13.98
N LEU A 243 -5.18 -4.14 13.19
CA LEU A 243 -6.58 -4.50 13.39
C LEU A 243 -6.79 -5.26 14.70
N SER A 244 -5.92 -6.21 15.02
CA SER A 244 -5.96 -6.92 16.30
C SER A 244 -5.86 -5.97 17.47
N GLN A 245 -4.91 -5.01 17.44
CA GLN A 245 -4.85 -3.97 18.46
C GLN A 245 -6.12 -3.12 18.52
N PHE A 246 -6.64 -2.69 17.37
CA PHE A 246 -7.85 -1.87 17.32
C PHE A 246 -9.03 -2.57 18.01
N PHE A 247 -9.28 -3.85 17.71
CA PHE A 247 -10.34 -4.62 18.35
C PHE A 247 -10.07 -4.96 19.82
N LEU A 248 -8.82 -5.29 20.19
CA LEU A 248 -8.45 -5.56 21.58
C LEU A 248 -8.67 -4.33 22.47
N ALA A 249 -8.33 -3.15 21.98
CA ALA A 249 -8.57 -1.89 22.68
C ALA A 249 -10.07 -1.57 22.76
N GLN A 250 -10.81 -1.81 21.67
CA GLN A 250 -12.24 -1.51 21.60
C GLN A 250 -13.08 -2.40 22.55
N TYR A 251 -12.81 -3.70 22.60
CA TYR A 251 -13.62 -4.66 23.37
C TYR A 251 -13.09 -4.92 24.78
N PHE A 252 -11.77 -5.00 24.94
CA PHE A 252 -11.14 -5.38 26.20
C PHE A 252 -10.38 -4.23 26.88
N GLY A 253 -10.25 -3.08 26.22
CA GLY A 253 -9.43 -1.97 26.73
C GLY A 253 -7.92 -2.26 26.75
N VAL A 254 -7.47 -3.35 26.13
CA VAL A 254 -6.06 -3.75 26.10
C VAL A 254 -5.32 -2.97 25.03
N ARG A 255 -4.20 -2.38 25.40
CA ARG A 255 -3.40 -1.50 24.53
C ARG A 255 -1.96 -1.95 24.45
N ASN A 256 -1.35 -1.77 23.29
CA ASN A 256 0.06 -2.08 23.07
C ASN A 256 0.80 -0.86 22.54
N LEU A 257 1.57 -0.23 23.41
CA LEU A 257 2.30 1.00 23.09
C LEU A 257 3.22 0.85 21.87
N ALA A 258 3.84 -0.33 21.68
CA ALA A 258 4.71 -0.56 20.53
C ALA A 258 3.94 -0.49 19.21
N LEU A 259 2.76 -1.12 19.14
CA LEU A 259 1.91 -1.12 17.96
C LEU A 259 1.25 0.24 17.70
N GLU A 260 0.98 1.05 18.73
CA GLU A 260 0.55 2.45 18.58
C GLU A 260 1.62 3.31 17.89
N HIS A 261 2.89 3.17 18.30
CA HIS A 261 4.02 3.91 17.72
C HIS A 261 4.43 3.40 16.34
N LEU A 262 4.28 2.10 16.09
CA LEU A 262 4.58 1.46 14.81
C LEU A 262 3.42 1.52 13.81
N SER A 263 2.26 2.09 14.18
CA SER A 263 1.05 2.03 13.35
C SER A 263 1.25 2.60 11.95
N THR A 264 1.78 3.83 11.86
CA THR A 264 2.09 4.45 10.56
C THR A 264 3.18 3.68 9.83
N PHE A 265 4.17 3.14 10.55
CA PHE A 265 5.23 2.33 9.95
C PHE A 265 4.68 1.08 9.25
N PHE A 266 3.82 0.31 9.92
CA PHE A 266 3.14 -0.85 9.32
C PHE A 266 2.28 -0.48 8.10
N VAL A 267 1.69 0.72 8.07
CA VAL A 267 0.96 1.20 6.89
C VAL A 267 1.87 1.48 5.69
N ILE A 268 3.07 2.02 5.92
CA ILE A 268 3.99 2.42 4.85
C ILE A 268 4.98 1.31 4.43
N VAL A 269 5.26 0.31 5.27
CA VAL A 269 6.18 -0.82 4.95
C VAL A 269 5.87 -1.51 3.61
N PRO A 270 4.61 -1.83 3.27
CA PRO A 270 4.27 -2.43 1.98
C PRO A 270 4.74 -1.61 0.77
N THR A 271 4.79 -0.27 0.90
CA THR A 271 5.24 0.63 -0.18
C THR A 271 6.72 0.47 -0.55
N LEU A 272 7.52 -0.11 0.35
CA LEU A 272 8.93 -0.46 0.09
C LEU A 272 9.07 -1.88 -0.46
N ILE A 273 8.33 -2.82 0.13
CA ILE A 273 8.45 -4.25 -0.19
C ILE A 273 7.95 -4.53 -1.61
N ASP A 274 6.83 -3.93 -2.01
CA ASP A 274 6.22 -4.18 -3.31
C ASP A 274 7.11 -3.91 -4.53
N PRO A 275 7.83 -2.77 -4.63
CA PRO A 275 8.76 -2.55 -5.72
C PRO A 275 9.97 -3.49 -5.68
N ILE A 276 10.45 -3.88 -4.49
CA ILE A 276 11.53 -4.89 -4.36
C ILE A 276 11.05 -6.25 -4.89
N LEU A 277 9.85 -6.68 -4.52
CA LEU A 277 9.22 -7.88 -5.05
C LEU A 277 9.06 -7.79 -6.58
N SER A 278 8.71 -6.62 -7.10
CA SER A 278 8.63 -6.37 -8.55
C SER A 278 9.99 -6.58 -9.23
N PHE A 279 11.08 -6.05 -8.68
CA PHE A 279 12.43 -6.23 -9.24
C PHE A 279 12.87 -7.70 -9.27
N TYR A 280 12.50 -8.47 -8.24
CA TYR A 280 12.89 -9.87 -8.13
C TYR A 280 12.05 -10.79 -9.03
N PHE A 281 10.72 -10.64 -9.02
CA PHE A 281 9.79 -11.56 -9.67
C PHE A 281 9.42 -11.18 -11.11
N ILE A 282 9.52 -9.91 -11.50
CA ILE A 282 9.19 -9.46 -12.86
C ILE A 282 10.44 -9.60 -13.74
N ILE A 283 10.46 -10.65 -14.55
CA ILE A 283 11.64 -11.04 -15.34
C ILE A 283 12.18 -9.90 -16.23
N PRO A 284 11.35 -9.11 -16.95
CA PRO A 284 11.84 -7.95 -17.69
C PRO A 284 12.60 -6.92 -16.84
N PHE A 285 12.14 -6.65 -15.62
CA PHE A 285 12.81 -5.71 -14.70
C PHE A 285 14.16 -6.25 -14.25
N ARG A 286 14.19 -7.51 -13.82
CA ARG A 286 15.43 -8.17 -13.42
C ARG A 286 16.48 -8.17 -14.52
N ARG A 287 16.07 -8.39 -15.78
CA ARG A 287 16.98 -8.34 -16.94
C ARG A 287 17.49 -6.92 -17.16
N ALA A 288 16.60 -5.94 -17.24
CA ALA A 288 16.98 -4.53 -17.42
C ALA A 288 17.92 -4.02 -16.33
N ILE A 289 17.74 -4.43 -15.08
CA ILE A 289 18.66 -4.11 -13.98
C ILE A 289 20.03 -4.76 -14.22
N LYS A 290 20.08 -6.05 -14.54
CA LYS A 290 21.34 -6.75 -14.85
C LYS A 290 22.09 -6.12 -16.02
N ASP A 291 21.38 -5.70 -17.06
CA ASP A 291 21.97 -5.09 -18.24
C ASP A 291 22.61 -3.73 -17.88
N VAL A 292 21.95 -2.91 -17.05
CA VAL A 292 22.51 -1.64 -16.55
C VAL A 292 23.78 -1.86 -15.71
N PHE A 293 23.83 -2.91 -14.89
CA PHE A 293 25.03 -3.22 -14.11
C PHE A 293 26.17 -3.73 -14.98
N LYS A 294 25.89 -4.58 -15.97
CA LYS A 294 26.90 -5.04 -16.94
C LYS A 294 27.48 -3.91 -17.79
N GLU A 295 26.64 -3.00 -18.26
CA GLU A 295 27.06 -1.82 -19.03
C GLU A 295 28.01 -0.93 -18.21
N LYS A 296 27.73 -0.73 -16.92
CA LYS A 296 28.62 -0.01 -16.00
C LYS A 296 29.96 -0.71 -15.78
N GLU A 297 29.97 -2.04 -15.69
CA GLU A 297 31.20 -2.82 -15.55
C GLU A 297 32.09 -2.68 -16.79
N MET A 298 31.51 -2.73 -17.99
CA MET A 298 32.25 -2.55 -19.25
C MET A 298 32.83 -1.14 -19.38
N ILE A 299 32.05 -0.08 -19.09
CA ILE A 299 32.53 1.31 -19.11
C ILE A 299 33.67 1.52 -18.11
N ARG A 300 33.59 0.90 -16.92
CA ARG A 300 34.64 0.99 -15.91
C ARG A 300 35.94 0.32 -16.37
N GLN A 301 35.86 -0.81 -17.06
CA GLN A 301 37.03 -1.49 -17.61
C GLN A 301 37.71 -0.66 -18.71
N ASP A 302 36.95 -0.13 -19.67
CA ASP A 302 37.49 0.73 -20.75
C ASP A 302 38.13 2.03 -20.26
N GLY A 303 37.60 2.63 -19.19
CA GLY A 303 38.21 3.80 -18.56
C GLY A 303 39.56 3.50 -17.86
N THR A 304 39.81 2.24 -17.50
CA THR A 304 41.06 1.83 -16.83
C THR A 304 42.14 1.42 -17.84
N THR A 305 41.76 0.92 -19.02
CA THR A 305 42.69 0.59 -20.11
C THR A 305 43.18 1.82 -20.89
N ASN A 306 42.40 2.89 -20.93
CA ASN A 306 42.79 4.14 -21.62
C ASN A 306 43.62 5.12 -20.74
N SER A 307 44.06 4.69 -19.55
CA SER A 307 44.89 5.46 -18.62
C SER A 307 46.27 4.83 -18.33
N LEU A 308 46.67 3.87 -19.15
CA LEU A 308 48.01 3.26 -19.24
C LEU A 308 48.63 3.56 -20.60
#